data_AF-A0A0H4A5E8-F1
#
_entry.id   AF-A0A0H4A5E8-F1
#
_cell.length_a   1.000
_cell.length_b   1.000
_cell.length_c   1.000
_cell.angle_alpha   90.00
_cell.angle_beta   90.00
_cell.angle_gamma   90.00
#
_symmetry.space_group_name_H-M   'P 1'
#
loop_
_entity.id
_entity.type
_entity.pdbx_description
1 polymer ?
#
loop_
_entity_poly.entity_id
_entity_poly.type
_entity_poly.pdbx_seq_one_letter_code
_entity_poly.pdbx_strand_id
1 'polypeptide(L)'
;EYAGIEAGQTVIDLGSGAGNDVFVVRAIVGDTGRVIGLDMVSDMVEKAKANAAKLGHENVEFHLGEIEDMPLDGGIADVLVSNCVLNLVPDKKAAFAEIHRVLKPGGR
;
A
#
# COMPACT_ATOMS: atom_id res chain seq x y z
N GLU A 1 6.99 17.08 1.41
CA GLU A 1 7.97 16.45 0.50
C GLU A 1 7.28 15.25 -0.12
N TYR A 2 7.21 15.16 -1.46
CA TYR A 2 6.50 14.06 -2.13
C TYR A 2 7.36 12.80 -2.05
N ALA A 3 6.75 11.62 -1.85
CA ALA A 3 7.45 10.34 -1.82
C ALA A 3 8.12 9.94 -3.16
N GLY A 4 8.32 10.88 -4.08
CA GLY A 4 8.96 10.71 -5.38
C GLY A 4 8.23 9.74 -6.32
N ILE A 5 6.94 9.47 -6.10
CA ILE A 5 6.19 8.46 -6.84
C ILE A 5 6.15 8.83 -8.32
N GLU A 6 6.47 7.87 -9.18
CA GLU A 6 6.54 8.04 -10.64
C GLU A 6 5.55 7.11 -11.36
N ALA A 7 5.24 7.45 -12.61
CA ALA A 7 4.40 6.64 -13.48
C ALA A 7 4.97 5.21 -13.63
N GLY A 8 4.10 4.20 -13.61
CA GLY A 8 4.48 2.79 -13.76
C GLY A 8 5.01 2.11 -12.50
N GLN A 9 5.22 2.84 -11.39
CA GLN A 9 5.71 2.24 -10.15
C GLN A 9 4.64 1.37 -9.45
N THR A 10 5.12 0.37 -8.73
CA THR A 10 4.32 -0.38 -7.75
C THR A 10 4.46 0.27 -6.38
N VAL A 11 3.33 0.68 -5.79
CA VAL A 11 3.30 1.39 -4.50
C VAL A 11 2.47 0.62 -3.48
N ILE A 12 2.98 0.49 -2.27
CA ILE A 12 2.23 -0.06 -1.12
C ILE A 12 1.86 1.08 -0.17
N ASP A 13 0.59 1.14 0.24
CA ASP A 13 0.08 2.04 1.27
C ASP A 13 -0.26 1.24 2.54
N LEU A 14 0.44 1.54 3.64
CA LEU A 14 0.26 0.87 4.93
C LEU A 14 -0.79 1.58 5.78
N GLY A 15 -1.86 0.85 6.10
CA GLY A 15 -3.06 1.35 6.78
C GLY A 15 -3.91 2.21 5.86
N SER A 16 -4.20 1.67 4.67
CA SER A 16 -4.87 2.36 3.56
C SER A 16 -6.33 2.75 3.84
N GLY A 17 -6.95 2.24 4.90
CA GLY A 17 -8.33 2.52 5.26
C GLY A 17 -9.29 2.21 4.12
N ALA A 18 -10.15 3.17 3.77
CA ALA A 18 -11.09 3.06 2.65
C ALA A 18 -10.47 3.37 1.27
N GLY A 19 -9.15 3.56 1.20
CA GLY A 19 -8.38 3.69 -0.04
C GLY A 19 -8.10 5.12 -0.52
N ASN A 20 -8.34 6.16 0.30
CA ASN A 20 -8.18 7.56 -0.14
C ASN A 20 -6.78 7.85 -0.70
N ASP A 21 -5.74 7.55 0.07
CA ASP A 21 -4.35 7.79 -0.36
C ASP A 21 -3.96 6.87 -1.51
N VAL A 22 -4.43 5.60 -1.50
CA VAL A 22 -4.30 4.67 -2.63
C VAL A 22 -4.84 5.25 -3.95
N PHE A 23 -6.00 5.89 -3.96
CA PHE A 23 -6.56 6.48 -5.18
C PHE A 23 -5.78 7.71 -5.67
N VAL A 24 -5.24 8.51 -4.74
CA VAL A 24 -4.33 9.61 -5.08
C VAL A 24 -3.05 9.07 -5.70
N VAL A 25 -2.45 8.05 -5.10
CA VAL A 25 -1.25 7.37 -5.63
C VAL A 25 -1.54 6.76 -7.00
N ARG A 26 -2.70 6.13 -7.18
CA ARG A 26 -3.13 5.55 -8.47
C ARG A 26 -3.12 6.60 -9.58
N ALA A 27 -3.62 7.80 -9.29
CA ALA A 27 -3.62 8.90 -10.27
C ALA A 27 -2.20 9.33 -10.66
N ILE A 28 -1.21 9.19 -9.78
CA ILE A 28 0.21 9.51 -10.05
C ILE A 28 0.88 8.40 -10.86
N VAL A 29 0.71 7.13 -10.46
CA VAL A 29 1.37 6.00 -11.14
C VAL A 29 0.75 5.66 -12.49
N GLY A 30 -0.48 6.12 -12.75
CA GLY A 30 -1.20 5.89 -14.00
C GLY A 30 -1.65 4.44 -14.19
N ASP A 31 -2.17 4.12 -15.37
CA ASP A 31 -2.73 2.79 -15.68
C ASP A 31 -1.66 1.68 -15.78
N THR A 32 -0.39 2.06 -15.98
CA THR A 32 0.74 1.14 -16.07
C THR A 32 1.38 0.81 -14.72
N GLY A 33 1.06 1.57 -13.68
CA GLY A 33 1.50 1.29 -12.32
C GLY A 33 0.59 0.34 -11.58
N ARG A 34 0.94 0.00 -10.35
CA ARG A 34 0.13 -0.85 -9.46
C ARG A 34 0.10 -0.23 -8.07
N VAL A 35 -1.07 -0.21 -7.43
CA VAL A 35 -1.20 0.29 -6.05
C VAL A 35 -1.84 -0.75 -5.15
N ILE A 36 -1.21 -0.99 -4.02
CA ILE A 36 -1.59 -2.01 -3.06
C ILE A 36 -1.91 -1.32 -1.74
N GLY A 37 -3.15 -1.39 -1.27
CA GLY A 37 -3.52 -0.97 0.08
C GLY A 37 -3.48 -2.15 1.04
N LEU A 38 -2.79 -1.99 2.17
CA LEU A 38 -2.82 -2.94 3.28
C LEU A 38 -3.60 -2.30 4.45
N ASP A 39 -4.52 -3.02 5.05
CA ASP A 39 -5.18 -2.58 6.28
C ASP A 39 -5.57 -3.79 7.16
N MET A 40 -5.52 -3.65 8.48
CA MET A 40 -5.85 -4.71 9.43
C MET A 40 -7.36 -4.79 9.72
N VAL A 41 -8.12 -3.77 9.35
CA VAL A 41 -9.56 -3.67 9.62
C VAL A 41 -10.35 -4.18 8.41
N SER A 42 -11.00 -5.34 8.55
CA SER A 42 -11.79 -5.98 7.48
C SER A 42 -12.79 -5.03 6.83
N ASP A 43 -13.55 -4.28 7.63
CA ASP A 43 -14.57 -3.35 7.15
C ASP A 43 -13.99 -2.22 6.29
N MET A 44 -12.74 -1.82 6.54
CA MET A 44 -12.05 -0.80 5.74
C MET A 44 -11.62 -1.41 4.40
N VAL A 45 -11.04 -2.61 4.42
CA VAL A 45 -10.64 -3.34 3.21
C VAL A 45 -11.84 -3.60 2.30
N GLU A 46 -12.98 -4.03 2.84
CA GLU A 46 -14.20 -4.25 2.06
C GLU A 46 -14.71 -2.95 1.41
N LYS A 47 -14.72 -1.85 2.18
CA LYS A 47 -15.10 -0.52 1.65
C LYS A 47 -14.14 -0.07 0.55
N ALA A 48 -12.84 -0.26 0.74
CA ALA A 48 -11.81 0.11 -0.22
C ALA A 48 -11.96 -0.67 -1.54
N LYS A 49 -12.18 -1.98 -1.46
CA LYS A 49 -12.50 -2.84 -2.63
C LYS A 49 -13.76 -2.36 -3.35
N ALA A 50 -14.82 -2.05 -2.62
CA ALA A 50 -16.05 -1.53 -3.21
C ALA A 50 -15.83 -0.17 -3.89
N ASN A 51 -14.97 0.69 -3.33
CA ASN A 51 -14.62 1.99 -3.91
C ASN A 51 -13.79 1.82 -5.19
N ALA A 52 -12.78 0.94 -5.21
CA ALA A 52 -12.01 0.65 -6.42
C ALA A 52 -12.90 0.12 -7.56
N ALA A 53 -13.84 -0.79 -7.24
CA ALA A 53 -14.80 -1.32 -8.21
C ALA A 53 -15.71 -0.22 -8.78
N LYS A 54 -16.21 0.70 -7.94
CA LYS A 54 -17.04 1.84 -8.38
C LYS A 54 -16.29 2.82 -9.27
N LEU A 55 -14.99 3.01 -9.01
CA LEU A 55 -14.12 3.88 -9.80
C LEU A 55 -13.57 3.21 -11.07
N GLY A 56 -13.78 1.90 -11.23
CA GLY A 56 -13.30 1.14 -12.38
C GLY A 56 -11.79 1.00 -12.46
N HIS A 57 -11.10 0.99 -11.31
CA HIS A 57 -9.65 0.83 -11.27
C HIS A 57 -9.27 -0.65 -11.21
N GLU A 58 -8.61 -1.13 -12.27
CA GLU A 58 -8.12 -2.52 -12.36
C GLU A 58 -6.73 -2.73 -11.74
N ASN A 59 -5.96 -1.63 -11.59
CA ASN A 59 -4.59 -1.65 -11.11
C ASN A 59 -4.45 -1.29 -9.62
N VAL A 60 -5.54 -1.46 -8.86
CA VAL A 60 -5.59 -1.22 -7.42
C VAL A 60 -6.09 -2.48 -6.72
N GLU A 61 -5.39 -2.89 -5.68
CA GLU A 61 -5.76 -4.04 -4.86
C GLU A 61 -5.69 -3.69 -3.37
N PHE A 62 -6.50 -4.40 -2.57
CA PHE A 62 -6.53 -4.22 -1.12
C PHE A 62 -6.42 -5.57 -0.43
N HIS A 63 -5.52 -5.64 0.56
CA HIS A 63 -5.26 -6.84 1.35
C HIS A 63 -5.57 -6.59 2.82
N LEU A 64 -6.17 -7.60 3.44
CA LEU A 64 -6.35 -7.65 4.89
C LEU A 64 -5.09 -8.25 5.50
N GLY A 65 -4.42 -7.50 6.38
CA GLY A 65 -3.23 -7.99 7.06
C GLY A 65 -2.62 -6.95 8.01
N GLU A 66 -1.71 -7.43 8.83
CA GLU A 66 -0.91 -6.60 9.74
C GLU A 66 0.39 -6.16 9.05
N ILE A 67 0.96 -5.04 9.47
CA ILE A 67 2.21 -4.52 8.88
C ILE A 67 3.38 -5.43 9.24
N GLU A 68 3.31 -6.11 10.38
CA GLU A 68 4.30 -7.04 10.90
C GLU A 68 4.32 -8.41 10.21
N ASP A 69 3.28 -8.74 9.45
CA ASP A 69 3.14 -10.00 8.70
C ASP A 69 2.34 -9.76 7.42
N MET A 70 2.96 -9.11 6.44
CA MET A 70 2.26 -8.69 5.23
C MET A 70 1.97 -9.91 4.34
N PRO A 71 0.71 -10.12 3.89
CA PRO A 71 0.35 -11.18 2.95
C PRO A 71 0.75 -10.81 1.51
N LEU A 72 1.99 -10.38 1.32
CA LEU A 72 2.55 -9.86 0.09
C LEU A 72 3.88 -10.55 -0.23
N ASP A 73 4.18 -10.71 -1.51
CA ASP A 73 5.46 -11.24 -1.96
C ASP A 73 6.61 -10.26 -1.67
N GLY A 74 7.83 -10.79 -1.52
CA GLY A 74 9.02 -9.97 -1.31
C GLY A 74 9.49 -9.30 -2.61
N GLY A 75 10.12 -8.12 -2.49
CA GLY A 75 10.74 -7.43 -3.63
C GLY A 75 9.77 -6.96 -4.72
N ILE A 76 8.56 -6.58 -4.36
CA ILE A 76 7.51 -6.18 -5.31
C ILE A 76 7.29 -4.66 -5.41
N ALA A 77 7.62 -3.90 -4.36
CA ALA A 77 7.30 -2.47 -4.28
C ALA A 77 8.49 -1.58 -4.65
N ASP A 78 8.23 -0.54 -5.44
CA ASP A 78 9.17 0.53 -5.72
C ASP A 78 9.13 1.62 -4.63
N VAL A 79 7.92 1.86 -4.09
CA VAL A 79 7.66 2.86 -3.05
C VAL A 79 6.73 2.29 -2.00
N LEU A 80 6.99 2.58 -0.73
CA LEU A 80 6.07 2.33 0.36
C LEU A 80 5.71 3.65 1.04
N VAL A 81 4.42 3.85 1.27
CA VAL A 81 3.89 5.02 1.98
C VAL A 81 3.12 4.56 3.21
N SER A 82 3.13 5.40 4.24
CA SER A 82 2.28 5.23 5.41
C SER A 82 1.98 6.60 5.99
N ASN A 83 0.72 6.80 6.38
CA ASN A 83 0.28 8.05 6.99
C ASN A 83 -0.19 7.81 8.43
N CYS A 84 0.65 8.18 9.40
CA CYS A 84 0.40 8.10 10.85
C CYS A 84 0.24 6.69 11.46
N VAL A 85 0.28 5.63 10.66
CA VAL A 85 -0.02 4.25 11.11
C VAL A 85 1.17 3.58 11.80
N LEU A 86 2.39 3.86 11.35
CA LEU A 86 3.62 3.31 11.93
C LEU A 86 3.82 3.64 13.42
N ASN A 87 3.20 4.72 13.91
CA ASN A 87 3.25 5.08 15.33
C ASN A 87 2.52 4.05 16.21
N LEU A 88 1.47 3.43 15.66
CA LEU A 88 0.56 2.53 16.37
C LEU A 88 1.01 1.07 16.31
N VAL A 89 1.95 0.74 15.43
CA VAL A 89 2.54 -0.60 15.29
C VAL A 89 3.24 -1.02 16.60
N PRO A 90 2.80 -2.12 17.23
CA PRO A 90 3.44 -2.68 18.43
C PRO A 90 4.89 -3.10 18.20
N ASP A 91 5.15 -3.94 17.19
CA ASP A 91 6.50 -4.41 16.86
C ASP A 91 7.07 -3.68 15.65
N LYS A 92 7.70 -2.54 15.94
CA LYS A 92 8.37 -1.73 14.90
C LYS A 92 9.49 -2.49 14.20
N LYS A 93 10.18 -3.42 14.88
CA LYS A 93 11.27 -4.18 14.24
C LYS A 93 10.71 -5.14 13.21
N ALA A 94 9.66 -5.87 13.56
CA ALA A 94 8.96 -6.75 12.62
C ALA A 94 8.40 -5.94 11.43
N ALA A 95 7.73 -4.82 11.69
CA ALA A 95 7.23 -3.94 10.64
C ALA A 95 8.32 -3.42 9.70
N PHE A 96 9.45 -2.94 10.23
CA PHE A 96 10.55 -2.49 9.36
C PHE A 96 11.22 -3.65 8.61
N ALA A 97 11.25 -4.85 9.17
CA ALA A 97 11.73 -6.04 8.47
C ALA A 97 10.81 -6.41 7.29
N GLU A 98 9.49 -6.34 7.50
CA GLU A 98 8.50 -6.56 6.43
C GLU A 98 8.55 -5.47 5.36
N ILE A 99 8.64 -4.19 5.76
CA ILE A 99 8.85 -3.07 4.82
C ILE A 99 10.08 -3.35 3.93
N HIS A 100 11.21 -3.73 4.53
CA HIS A 100 12.41 -4.06 3.77
C HIS A 100 12.22 -5.31 2.89
N ARG A 101 11.46 -6.31 3.34
CA ARG A 101 11.20 -7.54 2.58
C ARG A 101 10.39 -7.26 1.32
N VAL A 102 9.35 -6.44 1.40
CA VAL A 102 8.44 -6.15 0.27
C VAL A 102 9.01 -5.13 -0.72
N LEU A 103 9.94 -4.29 -0.29
CA LEU A 103 10.64 -3.34 -1.17
C LEU A 103 11.60 -4.07 -2.12
N LYS A 104 11.62 -3.63 -3.38
CA LYS A 104 12.66 -3.99 -4.35
C LYS A 104 14.03 -3.45 -3.89
N PRO A 105 15.14 -4.03 -4.37
CA PRO A 105 16.45 -3.38 -4.23
C PRO A 105 16.41 -1.95 -4.79
N GLY A 106 16.71 -0.96 -3.94
CA GLY A 106 16.63 0.46 -4.29
C GLY A 106 15.24 1.09 -4.17
N GLY A 107 14.22 0.32 -3.74
CA GLY A 107 12.94 0.83 -3.31
C GLY A 107 13.07 1.68 -2.03
N ARG A 108 12.05 2.49 -1.76
CA ARG A 108 12.05 3.45 -0.65
C ARG A 108 10.75 3.46 0.12
#